data_AF-A0A9E6F1N3-F1
#
_entry.id   AF-A0A9E6F1N3-F1
#
_cell.length_a   1.000
_cell.length_b   1.000
_cell.length_c   1.000
_cell.angle_alpha   90.00
_cell.angle_beta   90.00
_cell.angle_gamma   90.00
#
_symmetry.space_group_name_H-M   'P 1'
#
loop_
_entity.id
_entity.type
_entity.pdbx_description
1 polymer ?
#
loop_
_entity_poly.entity_id
_entity_poly.type
_entity_poly.pdbx_seq_one_letter_code
_entity_poly.pdbx_strand_id
1 'polypeptide(L)'
;EYLIIPIFNFLNGHITNYGIIIIIFALFIKVVTYPFTMASTKSMKKMASLQPQLKDVQEKYKDNPQKLQVEIAGIYKEAGVNPLSGCLPTVIQMPLLFAMFYVFRSSIQLRQESFLWANDLSVPDSILDLPFSLPLYGDHISVIPLLMGASVYVQQKITPTTQTNDQLKFMLYLFPVMMLFFFNNMPSGLGLYYLMFNIFGIAQQFYINQTAEKLPVVVTSNKPKQGPKGKKKSEKAV
;
A
#
# COMPACT_ATOMS: atom_id res chain seq x y z
N GLU A 1 -1.69 -7.64 -19.83
CA GLU A 1 -1.89 -8.78 -20.75
C GLU A 1 -0.56 -9.33 -21.28
N TYR A 2 0.20 -8.54 -22.05
CA TYR A 2 1.47 -8.96 -22.70
C TYR A 2 2.56 -9.53 -21.77
N LEU A 3 2.64 -9.13 -20.50
CA LEU A 3 3.61 -9.69 -19.54
C LEU A 3 3.06 -10.87 -18.74
N ILE A 4 1.76 -10.89 -18.44
CA ILE A 4 1.17 -11.82 -17.48
C ILE A 4 0.87 -13.16 -18.14
N ILE A 5 0.29 -13.13 -19.36
CA ILE A 5 -0.13 -14.36 -20.06
C ILE A 5 1.06 -15.26 -20.40
N PRO A 6 2.21 -14.77 -20.92
CA PRO A 6 3.35 -15.64 -21.23
C PRO A 6 3.94 -16.31 -19.99
N ILE A 7 4.02 -15.58 -18.87
CA ILE A 7 4.52 -16.12 -17.60
C ILE A 7 3.56 -17.18 -17.06
N PHE A 8 2.26 -16.91 -17.11
CA PHE A 8 1.25 -17.86 -16.67
C PHE A 8 1.27 -19.14 -17.51
N ASN A 9 1.36 -19.03 -18.83
CA ASN A 9 1.47 -20.18 -19.74
C ASN A 9 2.77 -20.97 -19.53
N PHE A 10 3.89 -20.29 -19.29
CA PHE A 10 5.17 -20.94 -18.99
C PHE A 10 5.09 -21.77 -17.70
N LEU A 11 4.47 -21.23 -16.65
CA LEU A 11 4.26 -21.94 -15.39
C LEU A 11 3.30 -23.13 -15.56
N ASN A 12 2.23 -22.95 -16.34
CA ASN A 12 1.27 -24.01 -16.63
C ASN A 12 1.90 -25.19 -17.41
N GLY A 13 2.93 -24.95 -18.21
CA GLY A 13 3.69 -26.01 -18.87
C GLY A 13 4.43 -26.95 -17.91
N HIS A 14 4.64 -26.56 -16.65
CA HIS A 14 5.41 -27.31 -15.66
C HIS A 14 4.63 -27.68 -14.40
N ILE A 15 3.53 -26.97 -14.10
CA ILE A 15 2.76 -27.11 -12.87
C ILE A 15 1.28 -27.26 -13.23
N THR A 16 0.65 -28.35 -12.80
CA THR A 16 -0.77 -28.62 -13.07
C THR A 16 -1.72 -27.94 -12.08
N ASN A 17 -1.23 -27.59 -10.87
CA ASN A 17 -2.06 -26.96 -9.85
C ASN A 17 -2.09 -25.43 -10.02
N TYR A 18 -3.24 -24.89 -10.44
CA TYR A 18 -3.39 -23.46 -10.69
C TYR A 18 -3.28 -22.60 -9.43
N GLY A 19 -3.66 -23.08 -8.25
CA GLY A 19 -3.45 -22.34 -7.01
C GLY A 19 -1.97 -22.10 -6.72
N ILE A 20 -1.11 -23.08 -6.99
CA ILE A 20 0.35 -22.92 -6.87
C ILE A 20 0.88 -21.93 -7.92
N ILE A 21 0.38 -21.97 -9.16
CA ILE A 21 0.74 -20.99 -10.20
C ILE A 21 0.43 -19.57 -9.71
N ILE A 22 -0.75 -19.36 -9.10
CA ILE A 22 -1.16 -18.06 -8.55
C ILE A 22 -0.20 -17.59 -7.45
N ILE A 23 0.19 -18.49 -6.53
CA ILE A 23 1.15 -18.18 -5.45
C ILE A 23 2.50 -17.77 -6.03
N ILE A 24 3.05 -18.56 -6.96
CA ILE A 24 4.34 -18.29 -7.60
C ILE A 24 4.28 -16.96 -8.35
N PHE A 25 3.18 -16.68 -9.04
CA PHE A 25 3.00 -15.43 -9.74
C PHE A 25 2.96 -14.24 -8.78
N ALA A 26 2.23 -14.33 -7.66
CA ALA A 26 2.22 -13.29 -6.63
C ALA A 26 3.63 -13.04 -6.05
N LEU A 27 4.39 -14.11 -5.81
CA LEU A 27 5.77 -14.01 -5.35
C LEU A 27 6.67 -13.34 -6.39
N PHE A 28 6.56 -13.73 -7.66
CA PHE A 28 7.32 -13.14 -8.75
C PHE A 28 7.09 -11.62 -8.84
N ILE A 29 5.84 -11.17 -8.82
CA ILE A 29 5.53 -9.75 -8.86
C ILE A 29 6.07 -9.02 -7.63
N LYS A 30 6.04 -9.65 -6.44
CA LYS A 30 6.66 -9.08 -5.24
C LYS A 30 8.16 -8.91 -5.37
N VAL A 31 8.86 -9.89 -5.95
CA VAL A 31 10.30 -9.81 -6.21
C VAL A 31 10.61 -8.68 -7.20
N VAL A 32 9.86 -8.57 -8.30
CA VAL A 32 10.04 -7.51 -9.30
C VAL A 32 9.77 -6.12 -8.71
N THR A 33 8.76 -5.99 -7.85
CA THR A 33 8.39 -4.72 -7.22
C THR A 33 9.19 -4.41 -5.95
N TYR A 34 10.02 -5.33 -5.47
CA TYR A 34 10.84 -5.19 -4.27
C TYR A 34 11.69 -3.89 -4.20
N PRO A 35 12.53 -3.55 -5.22
CA PRO A 35 13.38 -2.37 -5.15
C PRO A 35 12.57 -1.07 -5.03
N PHE A 36 11.38 -1.08 -5.61
CA PHE A 36 10.47 0.04 -5.56
C PHE A 36 9.79 0.17 -4.19
N THR A 37 9.31 -0.93 -3.61
CA THR A 37 8.79 -0.93 -2.24
C THR A 37 9.87 -0.49 -1.24
N MET A 38 11.10 -0.98 -1.37
CA MET A 38 12.26 -0.54 -0.59
C MET A 38 12.45 0.98 -0.61
N ALA A 39 12.49 1.57 -1.82
CA ALA A 39 12.64 3.00 -2.01
C ALA A 39 11.48 3.79 -1.37
N SER A 40 10.25 3.30 -1.55
CA SER A 40 9.05 3.89 -0.96
C SER A 40 9.08 3.86 0.58
N THR A 41 9.37 2.71 1.18
CA THR A 41 9.48 2.55 2.64
C THR A 41 10.57 3.46 3.22
N LYS A 42 11.73 3.59 2.55
CA LYS A 42 12.79 4.50 2.99
C LYS A 42 12.33 5.96 2.99
N SER A 43 11.58 6.38 1.97
CA SER A 43 10.98 7.72 1.92
C SER A 43 9.97 7.92 3.06
N MET A 44 9.07 6.94 3.28
CA MET A 44 8.07 7.01 4.35
C MET A 44 8.69 7.09 5.74
N LYS A 45 9.77 6.33 6.02
CA LYS A 45 10.49 6.44 7.30
C LYS A 45 11.09 7.83 7.51
N LYS A 46 11.68 8.43 6.46
CA LYS A 46 12.18 9.81 6.53
C LYS A 46 11.05 10.81 6.79
N MET A 47 9.93 10.71 6.08
CA MET A 47 8.77 11.55 6.32
C MET A 47 8.21 11.38 7.73
N ALA A 48 8.17 10.15 8.25
CA ALA A 48 7.71 9.87 9.62
C ALA A 48 8.59 10.57 10.66
N SER A 49 9.91 10.68 10.42
CA SER A 49 10.82 11.42 11.32
C SER A 49 10.56 12.95 11.32
N LEU A 50 9.92 13.49 10.28
CA LEU A 50 9.56 14.92 10.19
C LEU A 50 8.22 15.23 10.88
N GLN A 51 7.44 14.23 11.28
CA GLN A 51 6.12 14.41 11.90
C GLN A 51 6.12 15.37 13.11
N PRO A 52 7.11 15.37 14.02
CA PRO A 52 7.15 16.34 15.11
C PRO A 52 7.23 17.79 14.60
N GLN A 53 8.11 18.07 13.64
CA GLN A 53 8.27 19.40 13.06
C GLN A 53 7.02 19.83 12.28
N LEU A 54 6.39 18.88 11.58
CA LEU A 54 5.12 19.14 10.88
C LEU A 54 3.99 19.48 11.86
N LYS A 55 3.93 18.85 13.03
CA LYS A 55 2.96 19.18 14.08
C LYS A 55 3.19 20.58 14.64
N ASP A 56 4.44 20.96 14.90
CA ASP A 56 4.77 22.30 15.39
C ASP A 56 4.32 23.40 14.40
N VAL A 57 4.56 23.17 13.10
CA VAL A 57 4.12 24.10 12.05
C VAL A 57 2.60 24.10 11.89
N GLN A 58 1.95 22.94 12.00
CA GLN A 58 0.49 22.84 12.02
C GLN A 58 -0.12 23.62 13.17
N GLU A 59 0.47 23.59 14.36
CA GLU A 59 0.02 24.37 15.51
C GLU A 59 0.26 25.86 15.34
N LYS A 60 1.41 26.26 14.80
CA LYS A 60 1.77 27.66 14.58
C LYS A 60 0.92 28.37 13.52
N TYR A 61 0.46 27.64 12.50
CA TYR A 61 -0.28 28.20 11.36
C TYR A 61 -1.71 27.64 11.22
N LYS A 62 -2.35 27.21 12.32
CA LYS A 62 -3.73 26.70 12.32
C LYS A 62 -4.71 27.62 11.59
N ASP A 63 -4.56 28.93 11.81
CA ASP A 63 -5.47 29.95 11.25
C ASP A 63 -5.08 30.42 9.83
N ASN A 64 -3.97 29.91 9.27
CA ASN A 64 -3.52 30.29 7.94
C ASN A 64 -3.17 29.06 7.08
N PRO A 65 -4.17 28.43 6.44
CA PRO A 65 -3.98 27.19 5.69
C PRO A 65 -3.07 27.35 4.48
N GLN A 66 -3.03 28.54 3.87
CA GLN A 66 -2.16 28.83 2.73
C GLN A 66 -0.70 28.84 3.17
N LYS A 67 -0.38 29.54 4.26
CA LYS A 67 0.97 29.59 4.81
C LYS A 67 1.39 28.22 5.36
N LEU A 68 0.48 27.49 5.99
CA LEU A 68 0.71 26.13 6.46
C LEU A 68 1.18 25.20 5.32
N GLN A 69 0.50 25.21 4.18
CA GLN A 69 0.88 24.37 3.04
C GLN A 69 2.27 24.72 2.49
N VAL A 70 2.61 26.02 2.43
CA VAL A 70 3.93 26.49 1.97
C VAL A 70 5.04 26.03 2.90
N GLU A 71 4.85 26.16 4.22
CA GLU A 71 5.85 25.74 5.21
C GLU A 71 6.04 24.21 5.23
N ILE A 72 4.94 23.44 5.15
CA ILE A 72 5.01 21.97 5.03
C ILE A 72 5.79 21.56 3.77
N ALA A 73 5.51 22.19 2.63
CA ALA A 73 6.22 21.92 1.38
C ALA A 73 7.71 22.30 1.48
N GLY A 74 8.02 23.40 2.17
CA GLY A 74 9.39 23.83 2.49
C GLY A 74 10.14 22.77 3.27
N ILE A 75 9.56 22.26 4.36
CA ILE A 75 10.16 21.21 5.21
C ILE A 75 10.49 19.95 4.38
N TYR A 76 9.55 19.49 3.56
CA TYR A 76 9.80 18.31 2.71
C TYR A 76 10.92 18.55 1.71
N LYS A 77 10.97 19.74 1.10
CA LYS A 77 12.01 20.13 0.14
C LYS A 77 13.39 20.23 0.79
N GLU A 78 13.48 20.84 1.98
CA GLU A 78 14.73 20.95 2.75
C GLU A 78 15.25 19.58 3.22
N ALA A 79 14.34 18.69 3.61
CA ALA A 79 14.67 17.32 3.98
C ALA A 79 14.99 16.42 2.76
N GLY A 80 14.77 16.91 1.53
CA GLY A 80 14.99 16.15 0.29
C GLY A 80 14.06 14.94 0.17
N VAL A 81 12.83 15.04 0.67
CA VAL A 81 11.86 13.95 0.69
C VAL A 81 10.69 14.27 -0.24
N ASN A 82 10.26 13.28 -1.03
CA ASN A 82 9.12 13.42 -1.93
C ASN A 82 7.87 12.74 -1.34
N PRO A 83 6.77 13.48 -1.07
CA PRO A 83 5.54 12.92 -0.52
C PRO A 83 4.88 11.89 -1.46
N LEU A 84 5.08 12.00 -2.77
CA LEU A 84 4.55 11.05 -3.76
C LEU A 84 5.27 9.69 -3.73
N SER A 85 6.47 9.60 -3.15
CA SER A 85 7.16 8.31 -3.04
C SER A 85 6.43 7.34 -2.10
N GLY A 86 5.54 7.81 -1.23
CA GLY A 86 4.72 6.95 -0.36
C GLY A 86 3.54 6.27 -1.06
N CYS A 87 2.98 6.89 -2.11
CA CYS A 87 1.86 6.32 -2.87
C CYS A 87 2.28 5.54 -4.12
N LEU A 88 3.57 5.57 -4.46
CA LEU A 88 4.16 4.81 -5.56
C LEU A 88 3.74 3.31 -5.55
N PRO A 89 3.80 2.58 -4.42
CA PRO A 89 3.28 1.21 -4.30
C PRO A 89 1.87 1.04 -4.84
N THR A 90 0.98 1.97 -4.48
CA THR A 90 -0.43 1.96 -4.90
C THR A 90 -0.58 2.22 -6.39
N VAL A 91 0.22 3.13 -6.96
CA VAL A 91 0.15 3.46 -8.40
C VAL A 91 0.53 2.25 -9.25
N ILE A 92 1.57 1.51 -8.87
CA ILE A 92 1.94 0.27 -9.59
C ILE A 92 0.91 -0.85 -9.37
N GLN A 93 0.27 -0.89 -8.20
CA GLN A 93 -0.72 -1.90 -7.88
C GLN A 93 -1.99 -1.78 -8.74
N MET A 94 -2.40 -0.56 -9.10
CA MET A 94 -3.66 -0.35 -9.83
C MET A 94 -3.66 -1.04 -11.22
N PRO A 95 -2.67 -0.82 -12.12
CA PRO A 95 -2.60 -1.55 -13.39
C PRO A 95 -2.52 -3.08 -13.22
N LEU A 96 -1.81 -3.52 -12.18
CA LEU A 96 -1.65 -4.93 -11.87
C LEU A 96 -2.98 -5.58 -11.45
N LEU A 97 -3.81 -4.89 -10.66
CA LEU A 97 -5.17 -5.32 -10.31
C LEU A 97 -6.01 -5.56 -11.56
N PHE A 98 -6.09 -4.58 -12.46
CA PHE A 98 -6.89 -4.68 -13.67
C PHE A 98 -6.42 -5.81 -14.58
N ALA A 99 -5.10 -5.96 -14.71
CA ALA A 99 -4.53 -7.04 -15.52
C ALA A 99 -4.84 -8.42 -14.92
N MET A 100 -4.75 -8.59 -13.60
CA MET A 100 -5.11 -9.86 -12.95
C MET A 100 -6.61 -10.12 -13.03
N PHE A 101 -7.44 -9.12 -12.79
CA PHE A 101 -8.89 -9.24 -12.92
C PHE A 101 -9.28 -9.75 -14.33
N TYR A 102 -8.67 -9.20 -15.38
CA TYR A 102 -8.90 -9.63 -16.75
C TYR A 102 -8.43 -11.08 -16.98
N VAL A 103 -7.21 -11.43 -16.54
CA VAL A 103 -6.65 -12.78 -16.71
C VAL A 103 -7.51 -13.83 -15.98
N PHE A 104 -7.88 -13.60 -14.72
CA PHE A 104 -8.70 -14.55 -13.97
C PHE A 104 -10.12 -14.69 -14.53
N ARG A 105 -10.72 -13.60 -15.05
CA ARG A 105 -12.05 -13.65 -15.69
C ARG A 105 -12.04 -14.32 -17.06
N SER A 106 -10.95 -14.18 -17.83
CA SER A 106 -10.84 -14.72 -19.19
C SER A 106 -10.25 -16.13 -19.26
N SER A 107 -9.56 -16.57 -18.21
CA SER A 107 -8.93 -17.89 -18.18
C SER A 107 -9.94 -19.00 -17.92
N ILE A 108 -10.33 -19.71 -18.98
CA ILE A 108 -11.14 -20.94 -18.91
C ILE A 108 -10.46 -22.00 -18.04
N GLN A 109 -9.12 -22.00 -18.05
CA GLN A 109 -8.24 -22.91 -17.32
C GLN A 109 -8.41 -22.90 -15.80
N LEU A 110 -8.94 -21.81 -15.24
CA LEU A 110 -9.14 -21.66 -13.78
C LEU A 110 -10.53 -22.15 -13.33
N ARG A 111 -11.40 -22.55 -14.26
CA ARG A 111 -12.74 -23.03 -13.94
C ARG A 111 -12.66 -24.45 -13.39
N GLN A 112 -13.42 -24.71 -12.32
CA GLN A 112 -13.49 -26.01 -11.64
C GLN A 112 -12.16 -26.50 -11.05
N GLU A 113 -11.16 -25.62 -10.97
CA GLU A 113 -9.89 -25.92 -10.33
C GLU A 113 -10.00 -25.63 -8.84
N SER A 114 -9.73 -26.63 -8.02
CA SER A 114 -9.80 -26.52 -6.56
C SER A 114 -8.43 -26.19 -5.95
N PHE A 115 -8.44 -25.40 -4.87
CA PHE A 115 -7.23 -25.11 -4.10
C PHE A 115 -7.57 -24.77 -2.64
N LEU A 116 -6.89 -25.45 -1.71
CA LEU A 116 -7.15 -25.34 -0.27
C LEU A 116 -8.62 -25.65 0.07
N TRP A 117 -9.36 -24.68 0.61
CA TRP A 117 -10.80 -24.79 0.90
C TRP A 117 -11.69 -24.31 -0.25
N ALA A 118 -11.12 -23.65 -1.26
CA ALA A 118 -11.86 -23.18 -2.42
C ALA A 118 -12.03 -24.32 -3.42
N ASN A 119 -13.28 -24.70 -3.70
CA ASN A 119 -13.58 -25.79 -4.62
C ASN A 119 -13.46 -25.39 -6.10
N ASP A 120 -13.56 -24.09 -6.40
CA ASP A 120 -13.41 -23.56 -7.77
C ASP A 120 -12.82 -22.15 -7.71
N LEU A 121 -11.63 -21.98 -8.31
CA LEU A 121 -10.87 -20.72 -8.36
C LEU A 121 -11.55 -19.62 -9.21
N SER A 122 -12.55 -19.97 -10.03
CA SER A 122 -13.26 -19.03 -10.90
C SER A 122 -14.52 -18.42 -10.27
N VAL A 123 -14.97 -18.94 -9.14
CA VAL A 123 -16.16 -18.49 -8.39
C VAL A 123 -15.78 -18.05 -6.96
N PRO A 124 -16.65 -17.31 -6.24
CA PRO A 124 -16.41 -16.97 -4.84
C PRO A 124 -16.26 -18.21 -3.95
N ASP A 125 -15.39 -18.16 -2.93
CA ASP A 125 -15.19 -19.24 -1.97
C ASP A 125 -16.21 -19.18 -0.82
N SER A 126 -17.50 -19.24 -1.16
CA SER A 126 -18.59 -19.25 -0.17
C SER A 126 -18.49 -20.49 0.73
N ILE A 127 -18.42 -20.27 2.04
CA ILE A 127 -18.52 -21.33 3.05
C ILE A 127 -19.84 -21.28 3.81
N LEU A 128 -20.41 -20.09 3.97
CA LEU A 128 -21.63 -19.87 4.72
C LEU A 128 -22.57 -18.95 3.95
N ASP A 129 -23.73 -19.49 3.59
CA ASP A 129 -24.81 -18.72 3.01
C ASP A 129 -25.62 -18.04 4.12
N LEU A 130 -25.93 -16.77 3.92
CA LEU A 130 -26.72 -15.95 4.81
C LEU A 130 -28.21 -16.11 4.45
N PRO A 131 -29.12 -16.15 5.45
CA PRO A 131 -30.56 -16.22 5.19
C PRO A 131 -31.14 -14.91 4.65
N PHE A 132 -30.31 -13.88 4.43
CA PHE A 132 -30.66 -12.58 3.89
C PHE A 132 -29.53 -12.06 3.00
N SER A 133 -29.87 -11.24 2.01
CA SER A 133 -28.89 -10.57 1.14
C SER A 133 -28.61 -9.16 1.64
N LEU A 134 -27.34 -8.84 1.84
CA LEU A 134 -26.89 -7.49 2.19
C LEU A 134 -26.53 -6.72 0.92
N PRO A 135 -27.01 -5.47 0.74
CA PRO A 135 -26.59 -4.63 -0.37
C PRO A 135 -25.06 -4.49 -0.40
N LEU A 136 -24.46 -4.63 -1.59
CA LEU A 136 -23.01 -4.57 -1.86
C LEU A 136 -22.17 -5.74 -1.30
N TYR A 137 -22.64 -6.47 -0.28
CA TYR A 137 -21.92 -7.60 0.31
C TYR A 137 -22.28 -8.94 -0.34
N GLY A 138 -23.55 -9.11 -0.69
CA GLY A 138 -24.09 -10.38 -1.18
C GLY A 138 -24.80 -11.17 -0.09
N ASP A 139 -25.04 -12.44 -0.38
CA ASP A 139 -25.83 -13.40 0.40
C ASP A 139 -24.96 -14.50 1.04
N HIS A 140 -23.64 -14.37 1.02
CA HIS A 140 -22.74 -15.38 1.56
C HIS A 140 -21.50 -14.78 2.21
N ILE A 141 -20.73 -15.60 2.90
CA ILE A 141 -19.44 -15.25 3.48
C ILE A 141 -18.34 -16.09 2.83
N SER A 142 -17.41 -15.39 2.18
CA SER A 142 -16.22 -15.96 1.56
C SER A 142 -15.02 -15.87 2.51
N VAL A 143 -14.21 -16.93 2.63
CA VAL A 143 -13.09 -16.98 3.59
C VAL A 143 -11.87 -16.20 3.12
N ILE A 144 -11.54 -16.25 1.84
CA ILE A 144 -10.39 -15.54 1.28
C ILE A 144 -10.51 -14.02 1.53
N PRO A 145 -11.65 -13.35 1.30
CA PRO A 145 -11.84 -11.93 1.64
C PRO A 145 -11.65 -11.62 3.13
N LEU A 146 -12.05 -12.51 4.04
CA LEU A 146 -11.79 -12.35 5.48
C LEU A 146 -10.28 -12.37 5.77
N LEU A 147 -9.57 -13.36 5.23
CA LEU A 147 -8.12 -13.49 5.38
C LEU A 147 -7.39 -12.31 4.72
N MET A 148 -7.88 -11.84 3.58
CA MET A 148 -7.38 -10.65 2.91
C MET A 148 -7.54 -9.42 3.82
N GLY A 149 -8.72 -9.19 4.38
CA GLY A 149 -8.95 -8.08 5.31
C GLY A 149 -8.01 -8.12 6.52
N ALA A 150 -7.83 -9.30 7.12
CA ALA A 150 -6.88 -9.50 8.22
C ALA A 150 -5.43 -9.24 7.78
N SER A 151 -5.02 -9.73 6.61
CA SER A 151 -3.67 -9.51 6.07
C SER A 151 -3.40 -8.02 5.80
N VAL A 152 -4.37 -7.29 5.22
CA VAL A 152 -4.26 -5.85 4.98
C VAL A 152 -4.13 -5.10 6.32
N TYR A 153 -4.92 -5.46 7.32
CA TYR A 153 -4.81 -4.87 8.66
C TYR A 153 -3.41 -5.04 9.26
N VAL A 154 -2.86 -6.26 9.23
CA VAL A 154 -1.52 -6.56 9.72
C VAL A 154 -0.47 -5.78 8.93
N GLN A 155 -0.58 -5.77 7.60
CA GLN A 155 0.34 -5.07 6.71
C GLN A 155 0.37 -3.56 6.99
N GLN A 156 -0.79 -2.95 7.20
CA GLN A 156 -0.87 -1.52 7.52
C GLN A 156 -0.25 -1.20 8.88
N LYS A 157 -0.43 -2.06 9.89
CA LYS A 157 0.17 -1.87 11.21
C LYS A 157 1.69 -1.86 11.19
N ILE A 158 2.32 -2.64 10.31
CA ILE A 158 3.79 -2.69 10.21
C ILE A 158 4.35 -1.69 9.19
N THR A 159 3.50 -1.08 8.36
CA THR A 159 3.95 -0.11 7.36
C THR A 159 4.14 1.26 8.03
N PRO A 160 5.30 1.91 7.87
CA PRO A 160 5.50 3.27 8.39
C PRO A 160 4.45 4.22 7.81
N THR A 161 3.74 4.95 8.67
CA THR A 161 2.66 5.85 8.28
C THR A 161 3.03 7.31 8.55
N THR A 162 2.62 8.17 7.63
CA THR A 162 2.77 9.63 7.71
C THR A 162 1.40 10.32 7.77
N GLN A 163 0.34 9.55 7.87
CA GLN A 163 -1.05 10.01 7.82
C GLN A 163 -1.45 10.63 9.15
N THR A 164 -2.43 11.55 9.11
CA THR A 164 -3.04 12.07 10.34
C THR A 164 -3.80 10.97 11.09
N ASN A 165 -4.11 11.19 12.36
CA ASN A 165 -4.81 10.19 13.19
C ASN A 165 -6.14 9.72 12.58
N ASP A 166 -6.87 10.60 11.89
CA ASP A 166 -8.17 10.25 11.29
C ASP A 166 -8.01 9.49 9.96
N GLN A 167 -7.05 9.91 9.13
CA GLN A 167 -6.69 9.17 7.91
C GLN A 167 -6.15 7.78 8.23
N LEU A 168 -5.39 7.66 9.32
CA LEU A 168 -4.89 6.37 9.81
C LEU A 168 -6.05 5.44 10.20
N LYS A 169 -7.04 5.92 10.96
CA LYS A 169 -8.20 5.10 11.37
C LYS A 169 -8.99 4.62 10.16
N PHE A 170 -9.21 5.49 9.18
CA PHE A 170 -9.88 5.10 7.93
C PHE A 170 -9.13 3.96 7.23
N MET A 171 -7.82 4.11 7.07
CA MET A 171 -6.98 3.10 6.44
C MET A 171 -6.99 1.79 7.24
N LEU A 172 -6.81 1.86 8.56
CA LEU A 172 -6.60 0.68 9.39
C LEU A 172 -7.89 -0.14 9.60
N TYR A 173 -9.04 0.51 9.72
CA TYR A 173 -10.29 -0.15 10.12
C TYR A 173 -11.30 -0.19 8.99
N LEU A 174 -11.53 0.92 8.29
CA LEU A 174 -12.61 0.99 7.32
C LEU A 174 -12.21 0.36 5.97
N PHE A 175 -10.99 0.59 5.51
CA PHE A 175 -10.53 0.08 4.22
C PHE A 175 -10.52 -1.47 4.13
N PRO A 176 -10.03 -2.24 5.14
CA PRO A 176 -10.11 -3.70 5.11
C PRO A 176 -11.56 -4.20 5.05
N VAL A 177 -12.47 -3.55 5.77
CA VAL A 177 -13.90 -3.89 5.76
C VAL A 177 -14.49 -3.61 4.38
N MET A 178 -14.20 -2.46 3.77
CA MET A 178 -14.65 -2.16 2.40
C MET A 178 -14.11 -3.18 1.37
N MET A 179 -12.84 -3.56 1.49
CA MET A 179 -12.22 -4.58 0.63
C MET A 179 -12.93 -5.93 0.77
N LEU A 180 -13.29 -6.31 1.98
CA LEU A 180 -14.05 -7.52 2.27
C LEU A 180 -15.42 -7.48 1.57
N PHE A 181 -16.15 -6.37 1.62
CA PHE A 181 -17.43 -6.23 0.89
C PHE A 181 -17.25 -6.35 -0.63
N PHE A 182 -16.20 -5.74 -1.17
CA PHE A 182 -15.92 -5.76 -2.61
C PHE A 182 -15.46 -7.15 -3.10
N PHE A 183 -14.60 -7.83 -2.36
CA PHE A 183 -14.02 -9.12 -2.74
C PHE A 183 -14.92 -10.32 -2.43
N ASN A 184 -15.94 -10.17 -1.58
CA ASN A 184 -16.85 -11.26 -1.22
C ASN A 184 -17.49 -11.93 -2.45
N ASN A 185 -17.85 -11.13 -3.47
CA ASN A 185 -18.48 -11.60 -4.71
C ASN A 185 -17.48 -11.81 -5.87
N MET A 186 -16.18 -11.78 -5.60
CA MET A 186 -15.15 -11.93 -6.64
C MET A 186 -14.68 -13.39 -6.76
N PRO A 187 -14.13 -13.79 -7.93
CA PRO A 187 -13.49 -15.09 -8.07
C PRO A 187 -12.42 -15.34 -7.01
N SER A 188 -12.48 -16.49 -6.36
CA SER A 188 -11.57 -16.88 -5.28
C SER A 188 -10.10 -16.90 -5.73
N GLY A 189 -9.80 -17.18 -7.00
CA GLY A 189 -8.44 -17.10 -7.55
C GLY A 189 -7.85 -15.69 -7.55
N LEU A 190 -8.67 -14.67 -7.82
CA LEU A 190 -8.25 -13.28 -7.68
C LEU A 190 -8.00 -12.94 -6.21
N GLY A 191 -8.90 -13.38 -5.32
CA GLY A 191 -8.72 -13.19 -3.88
C GLY A 191 -7.46 -13.88 -3.35
N LEU A 192 -7.19 -15.11 -3.78
CA LEU A 192 -6.01 -15.90 -3.40
C LEU A 192 -4.72 -15.18 -3.82
N TYR A 193 -4.68 -14.67 -5.05
CA TYR A 193 -3.58 -13.83 -5.52
C TYR A 193 -3.32 -12.66 -4.57
N TYR A 194 -4.36 -11.92 -4.19
CA TYR A 194 -4.24 -10.77 -3.30
C TYR A 194 -3.79 -11.16 -1.89
N LEU A 195 -4.38 -12.22 -1.33
CA LEU A 195 -4.00 -12.75 -0.03
C LEU A 195 -2.51 -13.09 0.01
N MET A 196 -2.02 -13.81 -1.00
CA MET A 196 -0.62 -14.20 -1.12
C MET A 196 0.30 -13.01 -1.35
N PHE A 197 -0.11 -12.08 -2.20
CA PHE A 197 0.61 -10.82 -2.40
C PHE A 197 0.74 -10.02 -1.09
N ASN A 198 -0.31 -9.95 -0.28
CA ASN A 198 -0.28 -9.28 1.02
C ASN A 198 0.64 -10.00 1.99
N ILE A 199 0.55 -11.33 2.11
CA ILE A 199 1.39 -12.15 2.99
C ILE A 199 2.87 -11.99 2.65
N PHE A 200 3.24 -12.10 1.37
CA PHE A 200 4.60 -11.85 0.92
C PHE A 200 5.03 -10.40 1.17
N GLY A 201 4.11 -9.45 0.99
CA GLY A 201 4.35 -8.05 1.32
C GLY A 201 4.59 -7.82 2.82
N ILE A 202 3.90 -8.57 3.70
CA ILE A 202 4.11 -8.50 5.16
C ILE A 202 5.51 -9.02 5.49
N ALA A 203 5.87 -10.19 4.98
CA ALA A 203 7.20 -10.78 5.17
C ALA A 203 8.29 -9.83 4.65
N GLN A 204 8.09 -9.28 3.46
CA GLN A 204 8.98 -8.28 2.88
C GLN A 204 9.07 -7.05 3.79
N GLN A 205 7.95 -6.42 4.16
CA GLN A 205 7.89 -5.20 4.98
C GLN A 205 8.59 -5.39 6.33
N PHE A 206 8.40 -6.56 6.96
CA PHE A 206 9.08 -6.93 8.19
C PHE A 206 10.61 -6.96 7.99
N TYR A 207 11.08 -7.58 6.91
CA TYR A 207 12.50 -7.58 6.54
C TYR A 207 13.05 -6.17 6.24
N ILE A 208 12.28 -5.33 5.52
CA ILE A 208 12.66 -3.92 5.26
C ILE A 208 12.84 -3.17 6.57
N ASN A 209 11.87 -3.33 7.48
CA ASN A 209 11.82 -2.55 8.70
C ASN A 209 13.03 -2.80 9.58
N GLN A 210 13.43 -4.07 9.75
CA GLN A 210 14.63 -4.47 10.49
C GLN A 210 15.93 -3.97 9.84
N THR A 211 15.99 -3.99 8.51
CA THR A 211 17.21 -3.56 7.79
C THR A 211 17.37 -2.04 7.79
N ALA A 212 16.27 -1.31 7.61
CA ALA A 212 16.28 0.14 7.50
C ALA A 212 16.45 0.87 8.83
N GLU A 213 16.23 0.21 9.98
CA GLU A 213 16.55 0.76 11.31
C GLU A 213 18.05 0.99 11.51
N LYS A 214 18.90 0.28 10.74
CA LYS A 214 20.36 0.42 10.77
C LYS A 214 20.92 1.53 9.87
N LEU A 215 20.07 2.17 9.06
CA LEU A 215 20.48 3.27 8.19
C LEU A 215 20.34 4.59 8.96
N PRO A 216 21.41 5.40 9.09
CA PRO A 216 21.29 6.69 9.74
C PRO A 216 20.27 7.52 8.97
N VAL A 217 19.18 7.90 9.64
CA VAL A 217 18.28 8.93 9.15
C VAL A 217 19.12 10.20 9.13
N VAL A 218 19.70 10.51 7.97
CA VAL A 218 20.38 11.78 7.75
C VAL A 218 19.30 12.86 7.84
N VAL A 219 19.09 13.35 9.06
CA VAL A 219 18.46 14.64 9.30
C VAL A 219 19.47 15.63 8.77
N THR A 220 19.30 16.10 7.54
CA THR A 220 20.08 17.23 7.04
C THR A 220 19.65 18.44 7.86
N SER A 221 20.25 18.63 9.04
CA SER A 221 20.09 19.85 9.83
C SER A 221 20.91 20.95 9.14
N ASN A 222 20.53 21.35 7.94
CA ASN A 222 21.05 22.59 7.39
C ASN A 222 20.36 23.72 8.13
N LYS A 223 21.04 24.24 9.15
CA LYS A 223 20.71 25.50 9.82
C LYS A 223 20.31 26.54 8.75
N PRO A 224 19.29 27.36 9.00
CA PRO A 224 18.95 28.43 8.08
C PRO A 224 20.19 29.30 7.90
N LYS A 225 20.57 29.53 6.63
CA LYS A 225 21.56 30.56 6.29
C LYS A 225 21.08 31.84 6.96
N GLN A 226 21.82 32.30 7.97
CA GLN A 226 21.65 33.62 8.54
C GLN A 226 21.73 34.62 7.38
N GLY A 227 20.58 35.21 7.02
CA GLY A 227 20.56 36.38 6.16
C GLY A 227 21.41 37.47 6.81
N PRO A 228 22.07 38.35 6.03
CA PRO A 228 22.98 39.35 6.57
C PRO A 228 22.23 40.24 7.57
N LYS A 229 22.79 40.36 8.77
CA LYS A 229 22.36 41.28 9.84
C LYS A 229 22.06 42.67 9.26
N GLY A 230 20.91 43.22 9.67
CA GLY A 230 20.45 44.53 9.24
C GLY A 230 21.46 45.64 9.48
N LYS A 231 21.59 46.53 8.50
CA LYS A 231 22.03 47.92 8.73
C LYS A 231 20.80 48.74 9.11
N LYS A 232 20.66 49.04 10.40
CA LYS A 232 19.91 50.21 10.87
C LYS A 232 20.49 51.45 10.17
N LYS A 233 19.73 52.11 9.31
CA LYS A 233 19.96 53.52 8.98
C LYS A 233 19.23 54.33 10.04
N SER A 234 19.98 54.92 10.97
CA SER A 234 19.47 56.05 11.74
C SER A 234 19.59 57.29 10.86
N GLU A 235 18.46 57.95 10.66
CA GLU A 235 18.24 59.37 10.93
C GLU A 235 19.49 60.26 11.01
N LYS A 236 19.57 61.22 10.07
CA LYS A 236 20.12 62.55 10.30
C LYS A 236 19.24 63.56 9.57
N ALA A 237 18.43 64.26 10.35
CA ALA A 237 18.07 65.64 10.09
C ALA A 237 19.29 66.51 10.39
N VAL A 238 19.68 67.37 9.44
CA VAL A 238 20.09 68.79 9.59
C VAL A 238 19.93 69.42 8.21
#